data_AF-A0A4U5UAG8-F1
#
_entry.id   AF-A0A4U5UAG8-F1
#
_cell.length_a   1.000
_cell.length_b   1.000
_cell.length_c   1.000
_cell.angle_alpha   90.00
_cell.angle_beta   90.00
_cell.angle_gamma   90.00
#
_symmetry.space_group_name_H-M   'P 1'
#
loop_
_entity.id
_entity.type
_entity.pdbx_description
1 polymer ?
#
loop_
_entity_poly.entity_id
_entity_poly.type
_entity_poly.pdbx_seq_one_letter_code
_entity_poly.pdbx_strand_id
1 'polypeptide(L)'
;MDLKPPSGEPTFVGKKDELIKAKRSFRTLEGRDILIIYHEGVLYAMDSYCYREYGSYCAELRPAVGYEGGKEFDGKLCIVCPNHKYKITLAKGECIYKASDPRKKPPVPRWYSKGVKQRTHTVTETDGDVFVTLSTETRFIDSDFFQGEKGKVERAKAEAAEKEKS
;
A
#
# COMPACT_ATOMS: atom_id res chain seq x y z
N MET A 1 -14.40 14.53 5.28
CA MET A 1 -13.10 14.75 4.60
C MET A 1 -12.21 15.30 5.67
N ASP A 2 -11.64 14.42 6.49
CA ASP A 2 -11.24 14.74 7.86
C ASP A 2 -9.73 14.63 8.07
N LEU A 3 -8.97 14.48 6.99
CA LEU A 3 -7.52 14.44 7.03
C LEU A 3 -6.94 15.84 6.89
N LYS A 4 -6.19 16.26 7.92
CA LYS A 4 -5.35 17.44 7.83
C LYS A 4 -4.33 17.25 6.69
N PRO A 5 -4.08 18.26 5.84
CA PRO A 5 -3.02 18.17 4.84
C PRO A 5 -1.67 17.93 5.55
N PRO A 6 -0.82 17.04 5.00
CA PRO A 6 0.46 16.73 5.64
C PRO A 6 1.38 17.94 5.60
N SER A 7 2.27 18.03 6.59
CA SER A 7 3.28 19.10 6.66
C SER A 7 4.23 19.12 5.44
N GLY A 8 4.48 17.95 4.84
CA GLY A 8 5.49 17.79 3.80
C GLY A 8 6.92 17.69 4.35
N GLU A 9 7.08 17.66 5.67
CA GLU A 9 8.39 17.57 6.32
C GLU A 9 8.85 16.10 6.43
N PRO A 10 10.14 15.79 6.19
CA PRO A 10 10.69 14.46 6.41
C PRO A 10 10.59 14.05 7.89
N THR A 11 9.99 12.90 8.16
CA THR A 11 9.88 12.35 9.53
C THR A 11 10.75 11.13 9.69
N PHE A 12 11.58 11.08 10.72
CA PHE A 12 12.43 9.93 11.02
C PHE A 12 11.59 8.69 11.35
N VAL A 13 11.88 7.56 10.70
CA VAL A 13 11.11 6.31 10.84
C VAL A 13 11.92 5.13 11.36
N GLY A 14 13.25 5.25 11.45
CA GLY A 14 14.13 4.24 12.01
C GLY A 14 15.48 4.15 11.31
N LYS A 15 16.35 3.28 11.84
CA LYS A 15 17.64 2.96 11.22
C LYS A 15 17.44 2.05 10.02
N LYS A 16 18.22 2.27 8.96
CA LYS A 16 18.16 1.51 7.71
C LYS A 16 18.30 0.00 7.95
N ASP A 17 19.30 -0.41 8.73
CA ASP A 17 19.58 -1.83 8.99
C ASP A 17 18.42 -2.53 9.73
N GLU A 18 17.74 -1.81 10.62
CA GLU A 18 16.57 -2.32 11.34
C GLU A 18 15.40 -2.53 10.38
N LEU A 19 15.13 -1.56 9.51
CA LEU A 19 14.04 -1.63 8.52
C LEU A 19 14.31 -2.71 7.46
N ILE A 20 15.57 -2.85 7.02
CA ILE A 20 16.02 -3.92 6.12
C ILE A 20 15.79 -5.29 6.78
N LYS A 21 16.25 -5.45 8.03
CA LYS A 21 16.11 -6.70 8.78
C LYS A 21 14.64 -7.06 8.99
N ALA A 22 13.81 -6.06 9.31
CA ALA A 22 12.38 -6.26 9.48
C ALA A 22 11.67 -6.61 8.16
N LYS A 23 12.25 -6.22 7.00
CA LYS A 23 11.67 -6.23 5.64
C LYS A 23 10.40 -5.40 5.48
N ARG A 24 9.67 -5.21 6.57
CA ARG A 24 8.41 -4.51 6.67
C ARG A 24 8.32 -3.84 8.03
N SER A 25 7.84 -2.62 8.07
CA SER A 25 7.59 -1.88 9.30
C SER A 25 6.38 -0.96 9.16
N PHE A 26 5.72 -0.70 10.27
CA PHE A 26 4.56 0.19 10.33
C PHE A 26 4.87 1.41 11.19
N ARG A 27 4.41 2.58 10.75
CA ARG A 27 4.56 3.86 11.47
C ARG A 27 3.30 4.68 11.30
N THR A 28 2.88 5.37 12.36
CA THR A 28 1.81 6.37 12.26
C THR A 28 2.46 7.74 12.20
N LEU A 29 2.28 8.45 11.08
CA LEU A 29 2.84 9.77 10.81
C LEU A 29 1.69 10.77 10.60
N GLU A 30 1.63 11.84 11.38
CA GLU A 30 0.57 12.86 11.29
C GLU A 30 -0.87 12.26 11.28
N GLY A 31 -1.09 11.19 12.05
CA GLY A 31 -2.40 10.51 12.14
C GLY A 31 -2.71 9.54 10.99
N ARG A 32 -1.72 9.29 10.13
CA ARG A 32 -1.77 8.44 8.94
C ARG A 32 -0.90 7.20 9.13
N ASP A 33 -1.46 6.01 8.93
CA ASP A 33 -0.78 4.74 9.16
C ASP A 33 -0.05 4.29 7.89
N ILE A 34 1.27 4.23 7.96
CA ILE A 34 2.21 4.04 6.85
C ILE A 34 2.89 2.67 6.96
N LEU A 35 2.92 1.98 5.83
CA LEU A 35 3.66 0.75 5.62
C LEU A 35 4.97 1.07 4.89
N ILE A 36 6.08 0.69 5.51
CA ILE A 36 7.43 0.77 4.96
C ILE A 36 7.87 -0.64 4.56
N ILE A 37 8.34 -0.81 3.33
CA ILE A 37 8.75 -2.10 2.77
C ILE A 37 10.16 -1.98 2.22
N TYR A 38 11.03 -2.90 2.61
CA TYR A 38 12.33 -3.08 1.96
C TYR A 38 12.26 -4.25 0.98
N HIS A 39 12.63 -4.01 -0.28
CA HIS A 39 12.75 -5.04 -1.30
C HIS A 39 13.88 -4.70 -2.27
N GLU A 40 14.76 -5.67 -2.54
CA GLU A 40 15.86 -5.57 -3.52
C GLU A 40 16.69 -4.26 -3.44
N GLY A 41 17.05 -3.86 -2.23
CA GLY A 41 17.89 -2.67 -2.03
C GLY A 41 17.13 -1.35 -1.94
N VAL A 42 15.81 -1.36 -2.11
CA VAL A 42 14.97 -0.15 -2.14
C VAL A 42 13.95 -0.18 -1.00
N LEU A 43 13.77 0.97 -0.34
CA LEU A 43 12.69 1.20 0.62
C LEU A 43 11.53 1.93 -0.05
N TYR A 44 10.31 1.44 0.19
CA TYR A 44 9.06 2.00 -0.29
C TYR A 44 8.18 2.38 0.89
N ALA A 45 7.41 3.46 0.77
CA ALA A 45 6.41 3.85 1.76
C ALA A 45 5.05 4.10 1.09
N MET A 46 3.98 3.59 1.71
CA MET A 46 2.60 3.78 1.25
C MET A 46 1.61 3.68 2.42
N ASP A 47 0.37 4.10 2.21
CA ASP A 47 -0.71 3.86 3.17
C ASP A 47 -0.77 2.35 3.52
N SER A 48 -0.91 2.01 4.80
CA SER A 48 -0.80 0.63 5.30
C SER A 48 -2.01 -0.26 5.07
N TYR A 49 -3.18 0.31 4.78
CA TYR A 49 -4.42 -0.43 4.58
C TYR A 49 -4.81 -0.44 3.11
N CYS A 50 -5.20 -1.61 2.59
CA CYS A 50 -5.60 -1.75 1.19
C CYS A 50 -6.80 -0.83 0.88
N TYR A 51 -6.74 -0.12 -0.24
CA TYR A 51 -7.80 0.81 -0.67
C TYR A 51 -9.20 0.19 -0.86
N ARG A 52 -9.34 -1.13 -0.86
CA ARG A 52 -10.61 -1.81 -1.13
C ARG A 52 -11.25 -2.29 0.16
N GLU A 53 -12.46 -1.80 0.40
CA GLU A 53 -13.41 -2.33 1.37
C GLU A 53 -14.08 -3.60 0.84
N TYR A 54 -14.27 -4.60 1.71
CA TYR A 54 -15.29 -5.63 1.51
C TYR A 54 -16.09 -5.79 2.81
N GLY A 55 -17.22 -5.08 2.92
CA GLY A 55 -18.02 -5.10 4.15
C GLY A 55 -17.15 -4.80 5.39
N SER A 56 -17.32 -5.57 6.45
CA SER A 56 -16.54 -5.44 7.70
C SER A 56 -15.11 -5.98 7.61
N TYR A 57 -14.42 -5.92 6.47
CA TYR A 57 -13.02 -6.36 6.37
C TYR A 57 -12.15 -5.28 5.73
N CYS A 58 -11.31 -4.68 6.58
CA CYS A 58 -10.19 -3.84 6.17
C CYS A 58 -8.90 -4.63 6.35
N ALA A 59 -8.19 -4.91 5.26
CA ALA A 59 -6.92 -5.62 5.36
C ALA A 59 -5.76 -4.62 5.47
N GLU A 60 -5.03 -4.68 6.57
CA GLU A 60 -3.63 -4.23 6.57
C GLU A 60 -2.92 -4.94 5.42
N LEU A 61 -2.14 -4.19 4.65
CA LEU A 61 -1.34 -4.74 3.56
C LEU A 61 -0.26 -5.66 4.16
N ARG A 62 -0.59 -6.95 4.20
CA ARG A 62 0.36 -8.01 4.54
C ARG A 62 0.94 -8.59 3.26
N PRO A 63 2.22 -8.36 2.94
CA PRO A 63 2.76 -8.85 1.69
C PRO A 63 2.98 -10.36 1.74
N ALA A 64 2.56 -11.03 0.67
CA ALA A 64 3.58 -11.61 -0.19
C ALA A 64 4.03 -10.46 -1.12
N VAL A 65 5.28 -9.99 -0.97
CA VAL A 65 5.94 -9.25 -2.07
C VAL A 65 6.28 -10.35 -3.06
N GLY A 66 5.39 -10.48 -4.04
CA GLY A 66 5.14 -11.75 -4.69
C GLY A 66 5.21 -11.60 -6.19
N TYR A 67 5.72 -12.65 -6.79
CA TYR A 67 5.83 -12.84 -8.21
C TYR A 67 4.74 -13.82 -8.66
N GLU A 68 4.19 -13.68 -9.87
CA GLU A 68 3.47 -14.81 -10.50
C GLU A 68 4.53 -15.71 -11.15
N GLY A 69 4.74 -16.92 -10.61
CA GLY A 69 5.74 -17.86 -11.16
C GLY A 69 7.19 -17.37 -11.15
N GLY A 70 7.56 -16.50 -10.20
CA GLY A 70 8.92 -15.96 -10.08
C GLY A 70 9.25 -14.73 -10.93
N LYS A 71 8.26 -14.12 -11.62
CA LYS A 71 8.41 -12.83 -12.32
C LYS A 71 7.48 -11.73 -11.80
N GLU A 72 7.93 -10.49 -11.90
CA GLU A 72 7.17 -9.27 -11.57
C GLU A 72 5.86 -9.21 -12.37
N PHE A 73 4.82 -8.59 -11.78
CA PHE A 73 3.56 -8.39 -12.47
C PHE A 73 3.70 -7.25 -13.47
N ASP A 74 3.64 -7.55 -14.77
CA ASP A 74 3.83 -6.56 -15.84
C ASP A 74 5.22 -5.87 -15.79
N GLY A 75 6.25 -6.53 -15.27
CA GLY A 75 7.55 -5.89 -15.02
C GLY A 75 7.50 -4.80 -13.94
N LYS A 76 6.51 -4.89 -13.04
CA LYS A 76 6.35 -4.00 -11.89
C LYS A 76 6.31 -4.80 -10.60
N LEU A 77 7.17 -4.40 -9.66
CA LEU A 77 7.13 -4.87 -8.29
C LEU A 77 5.82 -4.45 -7.61
N CYS A 78 5.06 -5.42 -7.09
CA CYS A 78 3.79 -5.16 -6.42
C CYS A 78 3.70 -5.82 -5.05
N ILE A 79 2.96 -5.17 -4.16
CA ILE A 79 2.37 -5.82 -3.00
C ILE A 79 1.04 -6.47 -3.39
N VAL A 80 0.83 -7.70 -2.96
CA VAL A 80 -0.42 -8.42 -3.18
C VAL A 80 -1.26 -8.38 -1.89
N CYS A 81 -2.45 -7.82 -1.96
CA CYS A 81 -3.38 -7.82 -0.84
C CYS A 81 -3.75 -9.27 -0.48
N PRO A 82 -3.61 -9.69 0.79
CA PRO A 82 -3.85 -11.08 1.20
C PRO A 82 -5.31 -11.49 1.01
N ASN A 83 -6.24 -10.56 1.22
CA ASN A 83 -7.69 -10.84 1.17
C ASN A 83 -8.22 -10.80 -0.27
N HIS A 84 -7.80 -9.80 -1.05
CA HIS A 84 -8.41 -9.51 -2.36
C HIS A 84 -7.54 -9.88 -3.57
N LYS A 85 -6.29 -10.27 -3.34
CA LYS A 85 -5.29 -10.59 -4.39
C LYS A 85 -5.04 -9.46 -5.41
N TYR A 86 -5.43 -8.24 -5.06
CA TYR A 86 -5.10 -7.03 -5.81
C TYR A 86 -3.60 -6.78 -5.76
N LYS A 87 -3.05 -6.41 -6.92
CA LYS A 87 -1.62 -6.18 -7.13
C LYS A 87 -1.44 -4.68 -7.19
N ILE A 88 -0.78 -4.12 -6.19
CA ILE A 88 -0.57 -2.68 -6.05
C ILE A 88 0.92 -2.43 -6.24
N THR A 89 1.30 -1.63 -7.22
CA THR A 89 2.72 -1.36 -7.53
C THR A 89 3.38 -0.64 -6.35
N LEU A 90 4.58 -1.06 -5.93
CA LEU A 90 5.28 -0.41 -4.83
C LEU A 90 5.69 1.04 -5.14
N ALA A 91 6.11 1.29 -6.38
CA ALA A 91 6.63 2.59 -6.79
C ALA A 91 5.55 3.69 -6.92
N LYS A 92 4.34 3.35 -7.37
CA LYS A 92 3.30 4.33 -7.74
C LYS A 92 1.92 4.07 -7.13
N GLY A 93 1.75 2.98 -6.40
CA GLY A 93 0.46 2.60 -5.84
C GLY A 93 -0.65 2.33 -6.86
N GLU A 94 -0.29 1.99 -8.10
CA GLU A 94 -1.24 1.60 -9.14
C GLU A 94 -1.80 0.21 -8.86
N CYS A 95 -3.12 0.04 -8.93
CA CYS A 95 -3.74 -1.28 -8.88
C CYS A 95 -3.78 -1.87 -10.29
N ILE A 96 -3.00 -2.94 -10.53
CA ILE A 96 -2.93 -3.62 -11.82
C ILE A 96 -3.64 -4.97 -11.79
N TYR A 97 -4.19 -5.35 -12.94
CA TYR A 97 -4.90 -6.61 -13.11
C TYR A 97 -4.68 -7.17 -14.51
N LYS A 98 -4.79 -8.49 -14.63
CA LYS A 98 -4.70 -9.20 -15.90
C LYS A 98 -6.10 -9.58 -16.36
N ALA A 99 -6.44 -9.24 -17.58
CA ALA A 99 -7.75 -9.58 -18.17
C ALA A 99 -7.59 -9.89 -19.66
N SER A 100 -8.55 -10.61 -20.23
CA SER A 100 -8.64 -10.84 -21.67
C SER A 100 -9.86 -10.10 -22.20
N ASP A 101 -9.71 -9.42 -23.34
CA ASP A 101 -10.85 -8.82 -24.04
C ASP A 101 -11.65 -9.94 -24.76
N PRO A 102 -12.90 -10.24 -24.33
CA PRO A 102 -13.69 -11.32 -24.92
C PRO A 102 -14.11 -11.03 -26.37
N ARG A 103 -13.98 -9.77 -26.83
CA ARG A 103 -14.32 -9.38 -28.21
C ARG A 103 -13.19 -9.68 -29.19
N LYS A 104 -11.96 -9.91 -28.71
CA LYS A 104 -10.80 -10.24 -29.56
C LYS A 104 -10.67 -11.76 -29.74
N LYS A 105 -10.38 -12.19 -30.97
CA LYS A 105 -10.11 -13.60 -31.31
C LYS A 105 -8.69 -13.73 -31.88
N PRO A 106 -7.76 -14.46 -31.21
CA PRO A 106 -7.93 -15.11 -29.91
C PRO A 106 -7.94 -14.08 -28.75
N PRO A 107 -8.61 -14.40 -27.62
CA PRO A 107 -8.54 -13.59 -26.42
C PRO A 107 -7.14 -13.71 -25.80
N VAL A 108 -6.36 -12.64 -25.88
CA VAL A 108 -4.99 -12.58 -25.31
C VAL A 108 -5.04 -11.84 -23.98
N PRO A 109 -4.61 -12.46 -22.86
CA PRO A 109 -4.51 -11.78 -21.58
C PRO A 109 -3.51 -10.63 -21.63
N ARG A 110 -3.92 -9.46 -21.15
CA ARG A 110 -3.09 -8.25 -21.04
C ARG A 110 -3.16 -7.68 -19.64
N TRP A 111 -2.13 -6.94 -19.26
CA TRP A 111 -2.12 -6.15 -18.05
C TRP A 111 -2.84 -4.82 -18.28
N TYR A 112 -3.61 -4.43 -17.28
CA TYR A 112 -4.38 -3.19 -17.25
C TYR A 112 -4.17 -2.51 -15.90
N SER A 113 -4.24 -1.18 -15.89
CA SER A 113 -4.19 -0.36 -14.68
C SER A 113 -5.58 0.18 -14.34
N LYS A 114 -5.94 0.15 -13.06
CA LYS A 114 -7.09 0.90 -12.51
C LYS A 114 -6.69 2.31 -12.04
N GLY A 115 -5.47 2.74 -12.39
CA GLY A 115 -4.86 3.98 -11.91
C GLY A 115 -4.29 3.82 -10.50
N VAL A 116 -3.81 4.95 -9.97
CA VAL A 116 -3.30 5.07 -8.59
C VAL A 116 -4.46 4.87 -7.62
N LYS A 117 -4.34 3.84 -6.77
CA LYS A 117 -5.34 3.44 -5.79
C LYS A 117 -4.82 3.44 -4.36
N GLN A 118 -3.51 3.28 -4.21
CA GLN A 118 -2.81 3.37 -2.94
C GLN A 118 -1.92 4.61 -2.94
N ARG A 119 -2.01 5.47 -1.94
CA ARG A 119 -1.11 6.61 -1.83
C ARG A 119 0.29 6.14 -1.43
N THR A 120 1.27 6.54 -2.22
CA THR A 120 2.70 6.35 -1.92
C THR A 120 3.30 7.60 -1.29
N HIS A 121 4.37 7.41 -0.54
CA HIS A 121 5.12 8.45 0.16
C HIS A 121 6.58 8.38 -0.24
N THR A 122 7.30 9.48 -0.04
CA THR A 122 8.72 9.55 -0.39
C THR A 122 9.55 9.04 0.77
N VAL A 123 10.47 8.11 0.48
CA VAL A 123 11.48 7.68 1.44
C VAL A 123 12.79 8.39 1.11
N THR A 124 13.46 8.93 2.11
CA THR A 124 14.82 9.48 2.00
C THR A 124 15.73 8.78 2.99
N GLU A 125 16.98 8.53 2.58
CA GLU A 125 17.98 7.83 3.37
C GLU A 125 19.20 8.73 3.53
N THR A 126 19.61 9.00 4.76
CA THR A 126 20.76 9.87 5.09
C THR A 126 21.54 9.25 6.23
N ASP A 127 22.83 8.97 6.04
CA ASP A 127 23.74 8.46 7.08
C ASP A 127 23.22 7.24 7.88
N GLY A 128 22.49 6.35 7.19
CA GLY A 128 21.89 5.16 7.81
C GLY A 128 20.57 5.41 8.55
N ASP A 129 20.09 6.65 8.57
CA ASP A 129 18.75 7.03 9.00
C ASP A 129 17.78 7.05 7.82
N VAL A 130 16.55 6.61 8.08
CA VAL A 130 15.48 6.61 7.09
C VAL A 130 14.40 7.59 7.53
N PHE A 131 13.96 8.41 6.58
CA PHE A 131 12.89 9.37 6.74
C PHE A 131 11.79 9.10 5.73
N VAL A 132 10.56 9.44 6.11
CA VAL A 132 9.40 9.42 5.22
C VAL A 132 8.81 10.81 5.15
N THR A 133 8.62 11.31 3.94
CA THR A 133 7.85 12.52 3.65
C THR A 133 6.48 12.13 3.11
N LEU A 134 5.43 12.50 3.84
CA LEU A 134 4.06 12.25 3.42
C LEU A 134 3.75 12.98 2.11
N SER A 135 2.88 12.38 1.30
CA SER A 135 2.57 12.90 -0.04
C SER A 135 1.64 14.09 0.07
N THR A 136 2.02 15.21 -0.54
CA THR A 136 1.26 16.47 -0.57
C THR A 136 0.22 16.53 -1.70
N GLU A 137 0.04 15.43 -2.45
CA GLU A 137 -0.98 15.35 -3.50
C GLU A 137 -2.38 15.58 -2.91
N THR A 138 -3.08 16.59 -3.43
CA THR A 138 -4.38 17.03 -2.93
C THR A 138 -5.54 16.21 -3.48
N ARG A 139 -5.32 15.53 -4.61
CA ARG A 139 -6.33 14.62 -5.17
C ARG A 139 -6.60 13.48 -4.20
N PHE A 140 -7.89 13.21 -3.99
CA PHE A 140 -8.32 12.04 -3.22
C PHE A 140 -7.91 10.74 -3.92
N ILE A 141 -7.26 9.86 -3.19
CA ILE A 141 -6.90 8.50 -3.59
C ILE A 141 -7.72 7.54 -2.73
N ASP A 142 -8.22 6.44 -3.30
CA ASP A 142 -9.12 5.51 -2.60
C ASP A 142 -8.60 5.07 -1.22
N SER A 143 -7.28 4.89 -1.04
CA SER A 143 -6.69 4.55 0.27
C SER A 143 -6.85 5.63 1.36
N ASP A 144 -7.07 6.89 0.98
CA ASP A 144 -7.31 8.01 1.91
C ASP A 144 -8.54 7.75 2.79
N PHE A 145 -9.53 7.01 2.30
CA PHE A 145 -10.72 6.66 3.09
C PHE A 145 -10.34 5.99 4.41
N PHE A 146 -9.44 5.01 4.37
CA PHE A 146 -8.99 4.24 5.53
C PHE A 146 -8.04 4.98 6.46
N GLN A 147 -7.57 6.16 6.03
CA GLN A 147 -6.75 7.04 6.85
C GLN A 147 -7.62 8.06 7.61
N GLY A 148 -8.81 8.39 7.09
CA GLY A 148 -9.75 9.30 7.74
C GLY A 148 -10.59 8.64 8.83
N GLU A 149 -11.22 9.45 9.68
CA GLU A 149 -11.97 9.01 10.86
C GLU A 149 -13.02 7.92 10.57
N LYS A 150 -13.80 8.08 9.49
CA LYS A 150 -14.79 7.07 9.09
C LYS A 150 -14.13 5.73 8.76
N GLY A 151 -13.05 5.75 7.99
CA GLY A 151 -12.32 4.54 7.67
C GLY A 151 -11.68 3.92 8.92
N LYS A 152 -11.17 4.72 9.86
CA LYS A 152 -10.64 4.21 11.13
C LYS A 152 -11.70 3.45 11.94
N VAL A 153 -12.93 3.95 11.97
CA VAL A 153 -14.06 3.26 12.60
C VAL A 153 -14.36 1.93 11.90
N GLU A 154 -14.39 1.90 10.57
CA GLU A 154 -14.62 0.65 9.82
C GLU A 154 -13.48 -0.36 10.00
N ARG A 155 -12.22 0.10 10.08
CA ARG A 155 -11.06 -0.75 10.43
C ARG A 155 -11.23 -1.38 11.82
N ALA A 156 -11.59 -0.58 12.82
CA ALA A 156 -11.78 -1.06 14.18
C ALA A 156 -12.91 -2.10 14.29
N LYS A 157 -14.03 -1.88 13.58
CA LYS A 157 -15.12 -2.86 13.49
C LYS A 157 -14.66 -4.16 12.84
N ALA A 158 -13.88 -4.06 11.77
CA ALA A 158 -13.34 -5.21 11.05
C ALA A 158 -12.42 -6.06 11.94
N GLU A 159 -11.49 -5.42 12.64
CA GLU A 159 -10.57 -6.09 13.55
C GLU A 159 -11.29 -6.78 14.72
N ALA A 160 -12.36 -6.17 15.24
CA ALA A 160 -13.17 -6.78 16.28
C ALA A 160 -13.89 -8.05 15.77
N ALA A 161 -14.49 -7.98 14.58
CA ALA A 161 -15.19 -9.12 13.97
C ALA A 161 -14.26 -10.28 13.59
N GLU A 162 -12.99 -10.01 13.26
CA GLU A 162 -11.99 -11.07 13.05
C GLU A 162 -11.58 -11.75 14.37
N LYS A 163 -11.45 -11.00 15.47
CA LYS A 163 -11.11 -11.56 16.79
C LYS A 163 -12.20 -12.46 17.35
N GLU A 164 -13.47 -12.17 17.10
CA GLU A 164 -14.59 -13.01 17.53
C GLU A 164 -14.67 -14.36 16.79
N LYS A 165 -13.96 -14.50 15.67
CA LYS A 165 -13.96 -15.71 14.82
C LYS A 165 -12.70 -16.56 14.98
N SER A 166 -11.73 -16.11 15.76
CA SER A 166 -10.45 -16.79 16.04
C SER A 166 -10.48 -17.48 17.40
#